data_AF-A0A9D8TSQ3-F1
#
_entry.id   AF-A0A9D8TSQ3-F1
#
_cell.length_a   1.000
_cell.length_b   1.000
_cell.length_c   1.000
_cell.angle_alpha   90.00
_cell.angle_beta   90.00
_cell.angle_gamma   90.00
#
_symmetry.space_group_name_H-M   'P 1'
#
loop_
_entity.id
_entity.type
_entity.pdbx_description
1 polymer ?
#
loop_
_entity_poly.entity_id
_entity_poly.type
_entity_poly.pdbx_seq_one_letter_code
_entity_poly.pdbx_strand_id
1 'polypeptide(L)'
;MWEESNFPPIEVFFKLLKKDDWKYVSLGNEGHNDIFYCEADSRYHLELIKKGEGIASNVPFYAYIVPQANRGVWYYKAYLEKDDLKLEQAIEITMLDEGRFALPTPELGCYNSTQLSLPSIDGGYAYYVKDSQKWKLLDFFNFQNIWEFQRSDFDKLTYFLPIFKSEEEKKEFDEWVVQKQSEEEVRKRLSKAKDEILPHLDFPEIESASEWDKGRIYLSKVLKELLENFRKPVE
;
A
#
# COMPACT_ATOMS: atom_id res chain seq x y z
N MET A 1 -38.20 16.56 -0.24
CA MET A 1 -37.49 16.36 1.04
C MET A 1 -36.99 14.93 1.01
N TRP A 2 -35.71 14.75 0.71
CA TRP A 2 -35.05 13.45 0.82
C TRP A 2 -34.42 13.41 2.21
N GLU A 3 -34.79 12.42 3.02
CA GLU A 3 -34.23 12.24 4.36
C GLU A 3 -32.75 11.83 4.22
N GLU A 4 -31.87 12.67 4.73
CA GLU A 4 -30.40 12.49 4.78
C GLU A 4 -29.95 11.33 5.71
N SER A 5 -30.80 10.38 6.08
CA SER A 5 -30.56 9.52 7.26
C SER A 5 -30.37 8.02 7.02
N ASN A 6 -30.31 7.53 5.77
CA ASN A 6 -30.16 6.09 5.51
C ASN A 6 -28.98 5.70 4.61
N PHE A 7 -27.92 6.51 4.58
CA PHE A 7 -26.63 6.01 4.14
C PHE A 7 -26.08 5.09 5.23
N PRO A 8 -25.95 3.78 4.99
CA PRO A 8 -25.20 2.96 5.92
C PRO A 8 -23.77 3.50 5.91
N PRO A 9 -23.17 3.68 7.10
CA PRO A 9 -21.83 4.24 7.21
C PRO A 9 -20.84 3.46 6.33
N ILE A 10 -19.81 4.13 5.80
CA ILE A 10 -18.72 3.51 5.01
C ILE A 10 -18.13 2.26 5.70
N GLU A 11 -18.21 2.22 7.03
CA GLU A 11 -17.87 1.10 7.90
C GLU A 11 -18.68 -0.18 7.62
N VAL A 12 -19.94 -0.06 7.17
CA VAL A 12 -20.78 -1.20 6.78
C VAL A 12 -20.26 -1.81 5.49
N PHE A 13 -19.91 -0.99 4.49
CA PHE A 13 -19.32 -1.47 3.24
C PHE A 13 -18.04 -2.27 3.52
N PHE A 14 -17.15 -1.73 4.35
CA PHE A 14 -15.90 -2.39 4.70
C PHE A 14 -16.07 -3.70 5.49
N LYS A 15 -17.21 -3.91 6.14
CA LYS A 15 -17.56 -5.21 6.74
C LYS A 15 -18.05 -6.24 5.72
N LEU A 16 -18.51 -5.78 4.56
CA LEU A 16 -19.01 -6.61 3.46
C LEU A 16 -17.91 -7.06 2.50
N LEU A 17 -16.70 -6.48 2.56
CA LEU A 17 -15.53 -6.88 1.77
C LEU A 17 -14.97 -8.27 2.17
N LYS A 18 -15.81 -9.31 2.16
CA LYS A 18 -15.43 -10.70 2.38
C LYS A 18 -15.23 -11.38 1.03
N LYS A 19 -14.25 -12.29 0.99
CA LYS A 19 -13.75 -12.94 -0.23
C LYS A 19 -14.84 -13.54 -1.14
N ASP A 20 -15.85 -14.19 -0.56
CA ASP A 20 -16.77 -15.05 -1.32
C ASP A 20 -18.05 -14.33 -1.77
N ASP A 21 -18.20 -13.04 -1.44
CA ASP A 21 -19.44 -12.31 -1.66
C ASP A 21 -19.35 -11.33 -2.85
N TRP A 22 -18.31 -11.40 -3.69
CA TRP A 22 -18.09 -10.38 -4.73
C TRP A 22 -17.81 -10.95 -6.13
N LYS A 23 -18.43 -10.34 -7.14
CA LYS A 23 -18.24 -10.63 -8.57
C LYS A 23 -17.56 -9.48 -9.28
N TYR A 24 -16.55 -9.81 -10.08
CA TYR A 24 -15.80 -8.86 -10.91
C TYR A 24 -16.35 -8.79 -12.33
N VAL A 25 -16.53 -7.58 -12.86
CA VAL A 25 -16.89 -7.30 -14.25
C VAL A 25 -15.97 -6.21 -14.81
N SER A 26 -15.29 -6.52 -15.91
CA SER A 26 -14.50 -5.53 -16.67
C SER A 26 -15.28 -5.06 -17.89
N LEU A 27 -15.36 -3.74 -18.10
CA LEU A 27 -16.23 -3.12 -19.11
C LEU A 27 -15.49 -2.55 -20.35
N GLY A 28 -14.34 -3.11 -20.76
CA GLY A 28 -13.55 -2.62 -21.93
C GLY A 28 -14.40 -2.37 -23.21
N ASN A 29 -14.12 -1.46 -24.15
CA ASN A 29 -12.87 -0.83 -24.61
C ASN A 29 -12.95 0.71 -24.79
N GLU A 30 -14.02 1.38 -24.35
CA GLU A 30 -14.17 2.85 -24.56
C GLU A 30 -14.45 3.65 -23.28
N GLY A 31 -14.45 2.99 -22.12
CA GLY A 31 -14.58 3.61 -20.80
C GLY A 31 -14.05 2.67 -19.74
N HIS A 32 -12.85 2.95 -19.23
CA HIS A 32 -12.08 2.09 -18.33
C HIS A 32 -12.65 2.05 -16.90
N ASN A 33 -13.76 1.36 -16.71
CA ASN A 33 -14.34 1.10 -15.39
C ASN A 33 -14.34 -0.40 -15.11
N ASP A 34 -13.67 -0.80 -14.03
CA ASP A 34 -13.78 -2.14 -13.46
C ASP A 34 -14.71 -2.08 -12.26
N ILE A 35 -15.66 -3.01 -12.17
CA ILE A 35 -16.70 -2.99 -11.14
C ILE A 35 -16.72 -4.32 -10.39
N PHE A 36 -16.77 -4.23 -9.06
CA PHE A 36 -17.02 -5.35 -8.17
C PHE A 36 -18.42 -5.22 -7.57
N TYR A 37 -19.26 -6.24 -7.73
CA TYR A 37 -20.62 -6.28 -7.20
C TYR A 37 -20.71 -7.23 -6.03
N CYS A 38 -21.38 -6.84 -4.95
CA CYS A 38 -21.63 -7.73 -3.83
C CYS A 38 -22.80 -8.69 -4.16
N GLU A 39 -22.56 -10.00 -4.14
CA GLU A 39 -23.57 -11.04 -4.34
C GLU A 39 -24.56 -11.11 -3.17
N ALA A 40 -24.09 -10.85 -1.95
CA ALA A 40 -24.93 -10.84 -0.76
C ALA A 40 -25.92 -9.66 -0.75
N ASP A 41 -25.56 -8.55 -1.41
CA ASP A 41 -26.41 -7.37 -1.56
C ASP A 41 -25.97 -6.52 -2.77
N SER A 42 -26.67 -6.70 -3.90
CA SER A 42 -26.33 -6.07 -5.18
C SER A 42 -26.46 -4.55 -5.19
N ARG A 43 -26.98 -3.95 -4.11
CA ARG A 43 -26.99 -2.49 -3.94
C ARG A 43 -25.59 -1.96 -3.71
N TYR A 44 -24.66 -2.77 -3.21
CA TYR A 44 -23.29 -2.38 -2.96
C TYR A 44 -22.38 -2.76 -4.12
N HIS A 45 -21.60 -1.78 -4.60
CA HIS A 45 -20.54 -2.01 -5.57
C HIS A 45 -19.32 -1.14 -5.30
N LEU A 46 -18.17 -1.62 -5.77
CA LEU A 46 -16.91 -0.89 -5.82
C LEU A 46 -16.58 -0.63 -7.28
N GLU A 47 -16.58 0.65 -7.66
CA GLU A 47 -16.22 1.09 -9.02
C GLU A 47 -14.78 1.63 -9.03
N LEU A 48 -13.95 1.08 -9.90
CA LEU A 48 -12.62 1.61 -10.19
C LEU A 48 -12.70 2.48 -11.44
N ILE A 49 -12.60 3.80 -11.28
CA ILE A 49 -12.61 4.75 -12.41
C ILE A 49 -11.19 5.14 -12.75
N LYS A 50 -10.76 4.87 -13.99
CA LYS A 50 -9.45 5.28 -14.48
C LYS A 50 -9.34 6.80 -14.55
N LYS A 51 -8.28 7.34 -13.95
CA LYS A 51 -7.78 8.69 -14.22
C LYS A 51 -6.78 8.57 -15.38
N GLY A 52 -6.87 9.46 -16.39
CA GLY A 52 -5.89 9.53 -17.50
C GLY A 52 -4.44 9.75 -17.02
N GLU A 53 -3.49 9.88 -17.95
CA GLU A 53 -2.05 10.00 -17.61
C GLU A 53 -1.76 11.25 -16.73
N GLY A 54 -1.33 10.98 -15.48
CA GLY A 54 -0.96 11.93 -14.41
C GLY A 54 -1.95 11.99 -13.24
N ILE A 55 -1.57 11.97 -11.95
CA ILE A 55 -0.28 11.76 -11.27
C ILE A 55 -0.56 10.87 -10.02
N ALA A 56 -0.04 9.64 -9.92
CA ALA A 56 0.46 9.16 -8.62
C ALA A 56 1.95 9.49 -8.64
N SER A 57 2.41 10.43 -7.82
CA SER A 57 3.60 11.21 -8.18
C SER A 57 4.89 10.40 -8.12
N ASN A 58 5.19 9.81 -9.28
CA ASN A 58 6.37 9.13 -9.74
C ASN A 58 6.74 7.90 -8.90
N VAL A 59 5.93 6.85 -9.07
CA VAL A 59 6.24 5.44 -8.80
C VAL A 59 7.66 5.13 -9.32
N PRO A 60 8.67 5.22 -8.45
CA PRO A 60 9.18 4.03 -7.83
C PRO A 60 9.38 4.23 -6.34
N PHE A 61 8.96 3.22 -5.59
CA PHE A 61 9.79 2.70 -4.54
C PHE A 61 9.86 1.20 -4.78
N TYR A 62 10.82 0.90 -5.67
CA TYR A 62 10.82 -0.13 -6.72
C TYR A 62 9.49 -0.86 -6.92
N ALA A 63 8.55 -0.05 -7.43
CA ALA A 63 7.16 -0.33 -7.76
C ALA A 63 6.45 -1.31 -6.81
N TYR A 64 6.61 -1.11 -5.50
CA TYR A 64 5.96 -1.89 -4.45
C TYR A 64 6.30 -3.40 -4.43
N ILE A 65 7.53 -3.70 -4.90
CA ILE A 65 8.37 -4.84 -4.54
C ILE A 65 7.89 -6.21 -5.06
N VAL A 66 7.87 -6.56 -6.35
CA VAL A 66 8.37 -5.96 -7.59
C VAL A 66 7.43 -6.51 -8.67
N PRO A 67 6.27 -5.89 -8.94
CA PRO A 67 5.28 -6.43 -9.86
C PRO A 67 5.58 -5.97 -11.29
N GLN A 68 6.00 -6.86 -12.18
CA GLN A 68 7.41 -7.21 -12.34
C GLN A 68 8.11 -6.08 -13.12
N ALA A 69 8.69 -5.16 -12.36
CA ALA A 69 9.58 -4.07 -12.78
C ALA A 69 9.09 -3.12 -13.90
N ASN A 70 7.78 -2.87 -13.91
CA ASN A 70 7.17 -1.62 -14.36
C ASN A 70 6.89 -1.43 -15.86
N ARG A 71 6.25 -2.43 -16.49
CA ARG A 71 5.75 -2.45 -17.88
C ARG A 71 4.51 -1.59 -18.17
N GLY A 72 4.04 -0.82 -17.19
CA GLY A 72 2.88 0.05 -17.32
C GLY A 72 2.26 0.35 -15.96
N VAL A 73 1.83 1.60 -15.76
CA VAL A 73 1.21 2.09 -14.53
C VAL A 73 -0.10 2.77 -14.88
N TRP A 74 -1.16 2.43 -14.16
CA TRP A 74 -2.44 3.12 -14.27
C TRP A 74 -2.96 3.57 -12.93
N TYR A 75 -3.68 4.68 -12.96
CA TYR A 75 -4.21 5.33 -11.78
C TYR A 75 -5.72 5.23 -11.79
N TYR A 76 -6.26 4.69 -10.71
CA TYR A 76 -7.70 4.54 -10.52
C TYR A 76 -8.13 5.22 -9.23
N LYS A 77 -9.40 5.59 -9.20
CA LYS A 77 -10.09 5.94 -7.97
C LYS A 77 -11.13 4.87 -7.69
N ALA A 78 -11.04 4.26 -6.51
CA ALA A 78 -12.05 3.38 -5.95
C ALA A 78 -13.18 4.24 -5.36
N TYR A 79 -14.38 4.10 -5.91
CA TYR A 79 -15.61 4.65 -5.36
C TYR A 79 -16.44 3.53 -4.77
N LEU A 80 -16.84 3.72 -3.52
CA LEU A 80 -17.78 2.84 -2.84
C LEU A 80 -19.17 3.36 -3.12
N GLU A 81 -20.04 2.50 -3.62
CA GLU A 81 -21.39 2.90 -4.01
C GLU A 81 -22.42 2.02 -3.32
N LYS A 82 -23.54 2.64 -2.98
CA LYS A 82 -24.74 1.96 -2.52
C LYS A 82 -25.96 2.57 -3.20
N ASP A 83 -26.83 1.76 -3.81
CA ASP A 83 -28.05 2.25 -4.46
C ASP A 83 -27.73 3.37 -5.50
N ASP A 84 -26.64 3.20 -6.26
CA ASP A 84 -26.09 4.18 -7.23
C ASP A 84 -25.63 5.52 -6.61
N LEU A 85 -25.52 5.59 -5.28
CA LEU A 85 -25.02 6.75 -4.56
C LEU A 85 -23.58 6.51 -4.10
N LYS A 86 -22.68 7.42 -4.47
CA LYS A 86 -21.27 7.40 -4.03
C LYS A 86 -21.19 7.67 -2.53
N LEU A 87 -20.81 6.65 -1.77
CA LEU A 87 -20.40 6.77 -0.37
C LEU A 87 -19.10 7.58 -0.38
N GLU A 88 -19.15 8.82 0.08
CA GLU A 88 -18.08 9.80 -0.11
C GLU A 88 -16.74 9.36 0.50
N GLN A 89 -15.87 8.76 -0.31
CA GLN A 89 -14.41 9.00 -0.36
C GLN A 89 -13.81 8.19 -1.51
N ALA A 90 -13.14 8.86 -2.44
CA ALA A 90 -12.38 8.17 -3.47
C ALA A 90 -11.01 7.74 -2.92
N ILE A 91 -10.73 6.44 -2.93
CA ILE A 91 -9.42 5.91 -2.52
C ILE A 91 -8.55 5.71 -3.76
N GLU A 92 -7.31 6.20 -3.73
CA GLU A 92 -6.38 6.06 -4.84
C GLU A 92 -5.88 4.62 -4.95
N ILE A 93 -6.06 4.03 -6.13
CA ILE A 93 -5.59 2.70 -6.48
C ILE A 93 -4.50 2.82 -7.53
N THR A 94 -3.37 2.18 -7.27
CA THR A 94 -2.29 1.98 -8.24
C THR A 94 -2.45 0.60 -8.86
N MET A 95 -2.49 0.54 -10.19
CA MET A 95 -2.41 -0.71 -10.94
C MET A 95 -1.03 -0.87 -11.57
N LEU A 96 -0.39 -2.00 -11.30
CA LEU A 96 0.93 -2.40 -11.76
C LEU A 96 0.86 -3.66 -12.63
N ASP A 97 1.98 -4.04 -13.24
CA ASP A 97 2.12 -5.24 -14.09
C ASP A 97 1.04 -5.35 -15.18
N GLU A 98 0.94 -4.32 -16.03
CA GLU A 98 -0.04 -4.29 -17.13
C GLU A 98 -1.51 -4.33 -16.67
N GLY A 99 -1.77 -3.93 -15.41
CA GLY A 99 -3.11 -3.95 -14.81
C GLY A 99 -3.41 -5.22 -14.00
N ARG A 100 -2.44 -6.14 -13.87
CA ARG A 100 -2.60 -7.42 -13.17
C ARG A 100 -2.31 -7.36 -11.67
N PHE A 101 -1.95 -6.20 -11.14
CA PHE A 101 -1.74 -6.03 -9.71
C PHE A 101 -2.30 -4.69 -9.22
N ALA A 102 -3.47 -4.75 -8.58
CA ALA A 102 -4.16 -3.58 -8.03
C ALA A 102 -3.93 -3.48 -6.52
N LEU A 103 -3.59 -2.29 -6.04
CA LEU A 103 -3.43 -2.00 -4.61
C LEU A 103 -3.77 -0.53 -4.32
N PRO A 104 -4.32 -0.21 -3.14
CA PRO A 104 -4.45 1.17 -2.70
C PRO A 104 -3.08 1.77 -2.46
N THR A 105 -2.84 3.01 -2.90
CA THR A 105 -1.53 3.66 -2.75
C THR A 105 -1.14 3.74 -1.27
N PRO A 106 0.03 3.18 -0.85
CA PRO A 106 0.45 3.18 0.55
C PRO A 106 0.61 4.60 1.09
N GLU A 107 0.52 4.74 2.41
CA GLU A 107 0.81 6.02 3.05
C GLU A 107 2.30 6.31 3.03
N LEU A 108 2.67 7.60 3.00
CA LEU A 108 4.05 8.04 3.07
C LEU A 108 4.32 8.68 4.43
N GLY A 109 5.25 8.10 5.16
CA GLY A 109 5.78 8.63 6.42
C GLY A 109 7.05 9.41 6.15
N CYS A 110 7.19 10.60 6.71
CA CYS A 110 8.42 11.37 6.59
C CYS A 110 9.31 11.15 7.82
N TYR A 111 10.57 10.79 7.59
CA TYR A 111 11.64 11.10 8.55
C TYR A 111 12.19 12.46 8.18
N ASN A 112 12.11 13.44 9.08
CA ASN A 112 12.84 14.69 8.89
C ASN A 112 14.34 14.39 8.98
N SER A 113 15.04 14.51 7.87
CA SER A 113 16.50 14.32 7.72
C SER A 113 17.36 15.25 8.57
N THR A 114 16.74 16.24 9.22
CA THR A 114 17.41 17.08 10.22
C THR A 114 17.69 16.37 11.55
N GLN A 115 17.04 15.22 11.83
CA GLN A 115 17.21 14.49 13.10
C GLN A 115 18.13 13.27 13.00
N LEU A 116 18.24 12.68 11.81
CA LEU A 116 19.20 11.63 11.47
C LEU A 116 19.85 12.09 10.17
N SER A 117 21.10 12.55 10.22
CA SER A 117 21.78 13.19 9.08
C SER A 117 22.16 12.16 8.02
N LEU A 118 21.18 11.53 7.37
CA LEU A 118 21.34 10.48 6.36
C LEU A 118 21.16 11.07 4.95
N PRO A 119 22.22 11.63 4.34
CA PRO A 119 22.13 12.39 3.08
C PRO A 119 21.65 11.58 1.86
N SER A 120 21.57 10.25 1.94
CA SER A 120 21.06 9.37 0.88
C SER A 120 19.60 8.93 1.08
N ILE A 121 18.94 9.37 2.16
CA ILE A 121 17.60 8.91 2.56
C ILE A 121 16.68 10.10 2.90
N ASP A 122 16.88 11.23 2.23
CA ASP A 122 15.85 12.27 2.12
C ASP A 122 14.69 11.69 1.30
N GLY A 123 13.56 11.39 1.92
CA GLY A 123 12.38 10.96 1.15
C GLY A 123 11.29 10.16 1.85
N GLY A 124 11.41 9.84 3.14
CA GLY A 124 10.36 9.10 3.84
C GLY A 124 10.27 7.59 3.49
N TYR A 125 9.29 6.90 4.08
CA TYR A 125 9.04 5.47 3.93
C TYR A 125 7.56 5.20 3.65
N ALA A 126 7.26 4.09 2.98
CA ALA A 126 5.88 3.66 2.73
C ALA A 126 5.36 2.78 3.87
N TYR A 127 4.08 2.89 4.22
CA TYR A 127 3.45 2.06 5.26
C TYR A 127 1.95 1.85 5.05
N TYR A 128 1.39 0.91 5.81
CA TYR A 128 -0.05 0.74 5.98
C TYR A 128 -0.45 0.71 7.46
N VAL A 129 -1.72 1.00 7.72
CA VAL A 129 -2.36 0.86 9.03
C VAL A 129 -3.49 -0.17 8.93
N LYS A 130 -3.46 -1.22 9.76
CA LYS A 130 -4.37 -2.37 9.67
C LYS A 130 -5.86 -2.02 9.70
N ASP A 131 -6.25 -1.01 10.46
CA ASP A 131 -7.66 -0.66 10.58
C ASP A 131 -8.13 0.41 9.57
N SER A 132 -7.21 0.88 8.72
CA SER A 132 -7.51 1.87 7.68
C SER A 132 -8.37 1.31 6.54
N GLN A 133 -9.10 2.19 5.87
CA GLN A 133 -9.85 1.85 4.65
C GLN A 133 -8.93 1.29 3.55
N LYS A 134 -7.71 1.84 3.42
CA LYS A 134 -6.69 1.34 2.49
C LYS A 134 -6.27 -0.10 2.81
N TRP A 135 -6.05 -0.44 4.08
CA TRP A 135 -5.70 -1.83 4.43
C TRP A 135 -6.83 -2.79 4.10
N LYS A 136 -8.08 -2.42 4.38
CA LYS A 136 -9.23 -3.27 4.07
C LYS A 136 -9.41 -3.47 2.57
N LEU A 137 -9.18 -2.43 1.75
CA LEU A 137 -9.14 -2.58 0.29
C LEU A 137 -7.96 -3.43 -0.20
N LEU A 138 -6.78 -3.25 0.40
CA LEU A 138 -5.60 -4.04 0.08
C LEU A 138 -5.86 -5.54 0.34
N ASP A 139 -6.48 -5.87 1.47
CA ASP A 139 -6.87 -7.23 1.83
C ASP A 139 -7.96 -7.77 0.89
N PHE A 140 -8.95 -6.94 0.55
CA PHE A 140 -9.97 -7.28 -0.45
C PHE A 140 -9.35 -7.67 -1.79
N PHE A 141 -8.50 -6.81 -2.39
CA PHE A 141 -7.88 -7.11 -3.69
C PHE A 141 -7.00 -8.36 -3.66
N ASN A 142 -6.32 -8.62 -2.55
CA ASN A 142 -5.53 -9.84 -2.36
C ASN A 142 -6.40 -11.11 -2.38
N PHE A 143 -7.65 -11.03 -1.90
CA PHE A 143 -8.54 -12.17 -1.81
C PHE A 143 -9.38 -12.43 -3.06
N GLN A 144 -9.60 -11.42 -3.91
CA GLN A 144 -10.43 -11.57 -5.11
C GLN A 144 -9.86 -12.59 -6.13
N ASN A 145 -8.60 -13.04 -5.98
CA ASN A 145 -8.00 -14.14 -6.75
C ASN A 145 -8.13 -13.96 -8.28
N ILE A 146 -8.31 -12.72 -8.77
CA ILE A 146 -8.54 -12.45 -10.19
C ILE A 146 -7.29 -12.84 -10.99
N TRP A 147 -6.10 -12.73 -10.36
CA TRP A 147 -4.84 -13.09 -10.99
C TRP A 147 -3.97 -13.96 -10.05
N GLU A 148 -3.56 -15.15 -10.51
CA GLU A 148 -2.86 -16.17 -9.70
C GLU A 148 -1.55 -15.70 -9.02
N PHE A 149 -0.91 -14.66 -9.57
CA PHE A 149 0.38 -14.14 -9.10
C PHE A 149 0.27 -13.08 -7.99
N GLN A 150 -0.94 -12.56 -7.70
CA GLN A 150 -1.11 -11.47 -6.73
C GLN A 150 -0.66 -11.85 -5.32
N ARG A 151 -0.84 -13.13 -4.94
CA ARG A 151 -0.56 -13.56 -3.56
C ARG A 151 0.93 -13.50 -3.24
N SER A 152 1.79 -13.96 -4.13
CA SER A 152 3.24 -13.91 -3.93
C SER A 152 3.75 -12.47 -3.88
N ASP A 153 3.20 -11.59 -4.69
CA ASP A 153 3.61 -10.17 -4.72
C ASP A 153 3.08 -9.41 -3.50
N PHE A 154 1.90 -9.79 -2.98
CA PHE A 154 1.39 -9.31 -1.69
C PHE A 154 2.26 -9.74 -0.51
N ASP A 155 2.67 -11.02 -0.46
CA ASP A 155 3.51 -11.53 0.62
C ASP A 155 4.89 -10.84 0.60
N LYS A 156 5.44 -10.54 -0.59
CA LYS A 156 6.66 -9.70 -0.72
C LYS A 156 6.43 -8.28 -0.24
N LEU A 157 5.37 -7.60 -0.70
CA LEU A 157 5.02 -6.24 -0.28
C LEU A 157 4.98 -6.14 1.26
N THR A 158 4.24 -7.07 1.88
CA THR A 158 4.08 -7.09 3.34
C THR A 158 5.34 -7.55 4.07
N TYR A 159 6.27 -8.26 3.44
CA TYR A 159 7.58 -8.59 4.02
C TYR A 159 8.49 -7.36 4.21
N PHE A 160 8.38 -6.35 3.33
CA PHE A 160 9.23 -5.16 3.36
C PHE A 160 8.59 -3.97 4.06
N LEU A 161 7.27 -3.79 3.94
CA LEU A 161 6.63 -2.59 4.49
C LEU A 161 6.30 -2.73 5.98
N PRO A 162 6.52 -1.66 6.77
CA PRO A 162 5.91 -1.50 8.08
C PRO A 162 4.38 -1.52 7.97
N ILE A 163 3.75 -2.31 8.84
CA ILE A 163 2.29 -2.37 8.98
C ILE A 163 1.97 -2.07 10.44
N PHE A 164 1.42 -0.89 10.69
CA PHE A 164 1.02 -0.43 12.01
C PHE A 164 -0.38 -0.92 12.36
N LYS A 165 -0.66 -1.07 13.65
CA LYS A 165 -1.98 -1.42 14.20
C LYS A 165 -2.91 -0.21 14.10
N SER A 166 -2.40 0.97 14.44
CA SER A 166 -3.13 2.23 14.40
C SER A 166 -2.20 3.40 14.07
N GLU A 167 -2.78 4.57 13.80
CA GLU A 167 -2.02 5.81 13.61
C GLU A 167 -1.28 6.23 14.88
N GLU A 168 -1.84 5.92 16.05
CA GLU A 168 -1.18 6.16 17.34
C GLU A 168 0.08 5.31 17.50
N GLU A 169 0.03 4.01 17.15
CA GLU A 169 1.23 3.16 17.19
C GLU A 169 2.30 3.68 16.24
N LYS A 170 1.91 4.14 15.05
CA LYS A 170 2.84 4.76 14.09
C LYS A 170 3.52 5.98 14.70
N LYS A 171 2.76 6.85 15.35
CA LYS A 171 3.29 8.06 16.01
C LYS A 171 4.26 7.70 17.14
N GLU A 172 3.87 6.80 18.04
CA GLU A 172 4.71 6.35 19.16
C GLU A 172 6.00 5.69 18.66
N PHE A 173 5.90 4.89 17.60
CA PHE A 173 7.05 4.25 16.97
C PHE A 173 8.02 5.29 16.39
N ASP A 174 7.53 6.28 15.64
CA ASP A 174 8.38 7.34 15.09
C ASP A 174 9.11 8.10 16.19
N GLU A 175 8.42 8.43 17.30
CA GLU A 175 9.03 9.07 18.48
C GLU A 175 10.09 8.17 19.14
N TRP A 176 9.80 6.87 19.29
CA TRP A 176 10.74 5.90 19.86
C TRP A 176 12.00 5.75 19.03
N VAL A 177 11.87 5.68 17.69
CA VAL A 177 13.04 5.60 16.78
C VAL A 177 13.94 6.81 17.01
N VAL A 178 13.37 8.02 17.04
CA VAL A 178 14.13 9.26 17.25
C VAL A 178 14.80 9.31 18.63
N GLN A 179 14.13 8.83 19.67
CA GLN A 179 14.64 8.93 21.05
C GLN A 179 15.63 7.83 21.44
N LYS A 180 15.46 6.62 20.91
CA LYS A 180 16.16 5.41 21.40
C LYS A 180 17.16 4.83 20.42
N GLN A 181 17.03 5.11 19.12
CA GLN A 181 17.98 4.61 18.13
C GLN A 181 19.01 5.70 17.83
N SER A 182 20.29 5.39 18.08
CA SER A 182 21.36 6.28 17.63
C SER A 182 21.46 6.24 16.10
N GLU A 183 21.86 7.36 15.50
CA GLU A 183 22.09 7.42 14.05
C GLU A 183 23.10 6.35 13.59
N GLU A 184 24.11 6.08 14.40
CA GLU A 184 25.12 5.05 14.13
C GLU A 184 24.53 3.64 14.08
N GLU A 185 23.61 3.30 14.99
CA GLU A 185 22.94 2.00 15.00
C GLU A 185 22.01 1.83 13.79
N VAL A 186 21.28 2.89 13.41
CA VAL A 186 20.46 2.89 12.19
C VAL A 186 21.33 2.72 10.94
N ARG A 187 22.46 3.43 10.85
CA ARG A 187 23.42 3.29 9.73
C ARG A 187 24.00 1.88 9.65
N LYS A 188 24.36 1.28 10.79
CA LYS A 188 24.86 -0.10 10.84
C LYS A 188 23.82 -1.09 10.33
N ARG A 189 22.56 -0.94 10.73
CA ARG A 189 21.45 -1.77 10.25
C ARG A 189 21.20 -1.59 8.75
N LEU A 190 21.23 -0.35 8.26
CA LEU A 190 21.10 -0.06 6.82
C LEU A 190 22.21 -0.72 6.00
N SER A 191 23.46 -0.68 6.49
CA SER A 191 24.58 -1.34 5.82
C SER A 191 24.39 -2.86 5.77
N LYS A 192 23.97 -3.47 6.89
CA LYS A 192 23.68 -4.90 6.97
C LYS A 192 22.52 -5.30 6.04
N ALA A 193 21.45 -4.50 6.03
CA ALA A 193 20.29 -4.70 5.17
C ALA A 193 20.67 -4.64 3.69
N LYS A 194 21.58 -3.76 3.28
CA LYS A 194 22.10 -3.73 1.91
C LYS A 194 22.71 -5.08 1.51
N ASP A 195 23.54 -5.66 2.36
CA ASP A 195 24.21 -6.94 2.09
C ASP A 195 23.24 -8.14 2.13
N GLU A 196 22.22 -8.10 2.99
CA GLU A 196 21.25 -9.19 3.16
C GLU A 196 20.12 -9.17 2.14
N ILE A 197 19.69 -7.99 1.68
CA ILE A 197 18.52 -7.83 0.82
C ILE A 197 18.90 -7.96 -0.66
N LEU A 198 20.05 -7.42 -1.09
CA LEU A 198 20.49 -7.42 -2.50
C LEU A 198 20.47 -8.82 -3.14
N PRO A 199 20.97 -9.90 -2.50
CA PRO A 199 20.96 -11.24 -3.10
C PRO A 199 19.57 -11.85 -3.26
N HIS A 200 18.57 -11.36 -2.52
CA HIS A 200 17.19 -11.83 -2.57
C HIS A 200 16.30 -10.98 -3.49
N LEU A 201 16.86 -9.92 -4.07
CA LEU A 201 16.22 -9.02 -5.01
C LEU A 201 16.81 -9.18 -6.42
N ASP A 202 16.99 -10.43 -6.86
CA ASP A 202 17.58 -10.81 -8.14
C ASP A 202 16.63 -10.50 -9.32
N PHE A 203 16.40 -9.21 -9.55
CA PHE A 203 15.74 -8.65 -10.73
C PHE A 203 16.72 -7.68 -11.39
N PRO A 204 17.09 -7.87 -12.68
CA PRO A 204 17.98 -6.97 -13.42
C PRO A 204 17.54 -5.49 -13.37
N GLU A 205 16.25 -5.25 -13.20
CA GLU A 205 15.66 -3.92 -13.11
C GLU A 205 15.90 -3.24 -11.74
N ILE A 206 16.20 -4.01 -10.69
CA ILE A 206 16.61 -3.48 -9.38
C ILE A 206 18.08 -3.13 -9.41
N GLU A 207 18.92 -3.92 -10.07
CA GLU A 207 20.33 -3.57 -10.27
C GLU A 207 20.47 -2.22 -10.97
N SER A 208 19.61 -1.97 -11.96
CA SER A 208 19.52 -0.71 -12.71
C SER A 208 18.67 0.38 -12.04
N ALA A 209 18.01 0.08 -10.90
CA ALA A 209 17.29 1.10 -10.13
C ALA A 209 18.24 2.11 -9.49
N SER A 210 17.72 3.31 -9.22
CA SER A 210 18.49 4.38 -8.60
C SER A 210 18.97 3.99 -7.19
N GLU A 211 20.13 4.49 -6.76
CA GLU A 211 20.60 4.28 -5.37
C GLU A 211 19.62 4.85 -4.34
N TRP A 212 18.82 5.85 -4.74
CA TRP A 212 17.77 6.41 -3.90
C TRP A 212 16.61 5.44 -3.70
N ASP A 213 16.16 4.76 -4.76
CA ASP A 213 15.16 3.70 -4.67
C ASP A 213 15.68 2.56 -3.79
N LYS A 214 16.89 2.08 -4.07
CA LYS A 214 17.54 1.02 -3.25
C LYS A 214 17.64 1.40 -1.79
N GLY A 215 18.07 2.63 -1.49
CA GLY A 215 18.20 3.16 -0.14
C GLY A 215 16.90 3.13 0.65
N ARG A 216 15.78 3.47 0.01
CA ARG A 216 14.47 3.38 0.64
C ARG A 216 14.10 1.90 0.96
N ILE A 217 14.56 0.89 0.21
CA ILE A 217 14.23 -0.56 0.36
C ILE A 217 14.75 -1.02 1.69
N TYR A 218 16.04 -0.73 1.86
CA TYR A 218 16.78 -1.05 3.05
C TYR A 218 16.16 -0.31 4.24
N LEU A 219 15.82 0.97 4.09
CA LEU A 219 15.14 1.73 5.14
C LEU A 219 13.83 1.06 5.55
N SER A 220 12.94 0.76 4.61
CA SER A 220 11.62 0.18 4.92
C SER A 220 11.75 -1.16 5.65
N LYS A 221 12.69 -2.01 5.22
CA LYS A 221 12.97 -3.27 5.90
C LYS A 221 13.52 -3.07 7.31
N VAL A 222 14.49 -2.17 7.49
CA VAL A 222 15.05 -1.84 8.81
C VAL A 222 13.97 -1.31 9.74
N LEU A 223 13.10 -0.42 9.27
CA LEU A 223 11.99 0.13 10.05
C LEU A 223 10.99 -0.95 10.45
N LYS A 224 10.72 -1.91 9.56
CA LYS A 224 9.86 -3.04 9.90
C LYS A 224 10.45 -3.89 11.04
N GLU A 225 11.74 -4.19 10.98
CA GLU A 225 12.42 -4.93 12.06
C GLU A 225 12.47 -4.15 13.37
N LEU A 226 12.67 -2.83 13.29
CA LEU A 226 12.59 -1.94 14.44
C LEU A 226 11.19 -1.92 15.04
N LEU A 227 10.14 -1.90 14.22
CA LEU A 227 8.75 -1.97 14.67
C LEU A 227 8.46 -3.29 15.39
N GLU A 228 9.02 -4.41 14.92
CA GLU A 228 8.92 -5.70 15.61
C GLU A 228 9.61 -5.67 16.98
N ASN A 229 10.75 -4.98 17.10
CA ASN A 229 11.43 -4.81 18.38
C ASN A 229 10.70 -3.85 19.33
N PHE A 230 10.16 -2.75 18.80
CA PHE A 230 9.33 -1.80 19.55
C PHE A 230 8.12 -2.50 20.21
N ARG A 231 7.54 -3.48 19.52
CA ARG A 231 6.40 -4.27 20.02
C ARG A 231 6.78 -5.35 21.05
N LYS A 232 8.07 -5.65 21.24
CA LYS A 232 8.49 -6.62 22.26
C LYS A 232 8.37 -5.99 23.65
N PRO A 233 7.93 -6.75 24.67
CA PRO A 233 7.96 -6.27 26.05
C PRO A 233 9.37 -5.83 26.42
N VAL A 234 9.49 -4.72 27.15
CA VAL A 234 10.76 -4.35 27.79
C VAL A 234 10.99 -5.35 28.92
N GLU A 235 12.02 -6.20 28.78
CA GLU A 235 12.50 -7.07 29.85
C GLU A 235 13.14 -6.27 30.99
#